data_AF-A0A966CHD1-F1
#
_entry.id   AF-A0A966CHD1-F1
#
_cell.length_a   1.000
_cell.length_b   1.000
_cell.length_c   1.000
_cell.angle_alpha   90.00
_cell.angle_beta   90.00
_cell.angle_gamma   90.00
#
_symmetry.space_group_name_H-M   'P 1'
#
loop_
_entity.id
_entity.type
_entity.pdbx_description
1 polymer ?
#
loop_
_entity_poly.entity_id
_entity_poly.type
_entity_poly.pdbx_seq_one_letter_code
_entity_poly.pdbx_strand_id
1 'polypeptide(L)' 'NLKDTLIIVTADHSTCSLLRRHCRISIPILISGADKNTVEKFSEKNCRKGKLGKIKQINLMTEILKYAK' A
#
# COMPACT_ATOMS: atom_id res chain seq x y z
N ASN A 1 0.86 -8.91 20.58
CA ASN A 1 -0.04 -9.97 20.09
C ASN A 1 -0.83 -9.36 18.92
N LEU A 2 -0.57 -9.75 17.68
CA LEU A 2 -1.17 -9.15 16.45
C LEU A 2 -1.65 -10.23 15.47
N LYS A 3 -1.91 -11.44 15.96
CA LYS A 3 -2.20 -12.61 15.10
C LYS A 3 -3.49 -12.44 14.30
N ASP A 4 -4.48 -11.75 14.85
CA ASP A 4 -5.79 -11.51 14.23
C ASP A 4 -5.98 -10.02 13.89
N THR A 5 -4.91 -9.35 13.48
CA THR A 5 -4.95 -7.91 13.14
C THR A 5 -4.41 -7.68 11.74
N LEU A 6 -5.27 -7.18 10.86
CA LEU A 6 -4.87 -6.69 9.55
C LEU A 6 -4.32 -5.26 9.70
N ILE A 7 -3.05 -5.06 9.37
CA ILE A 7 -2.40 -3.74 9.43
C ILE A 7 -2.15 -3.27 8.00
N ILE A 8 -2.67 -2.09 7.68
CA ILE A 8 -2.47 -1.45 6.38
C ILE A 8 -1.68 -0.17 6.58
N VAL A 9 -0.61 0.01 5.80
CA VAL A 9 0.20 1.24 5.80
C VAL A 9 0.23 1.80 4.38
N THR A 10 -0.23 3.04 4.24
CA THR A 10 -0.21 3.80 2.99
C THR A 10 -0.30 5.30 3.29
N ALA A 11 -0.46 6.13 2.27
CA ALA A 11 -0.67 7.57 2.39
C ALA A 11 -2.01 7.98 1.75
N ASP A 12 -2.44 9.20 1.98
CA ASP A 12 -3.55 9.84 1.26
C ASP A 12 -3.10 10.39 -0.10
N HIS A 13 -1.84 10.81 -0.20
CA HIS A 13 -1.25 11.40 -1.40
C HIS A 13 0.29 11.34 -1.39
N SER A 14 0.91 11.70 -2.52
CA SER A 14 2.36 11.86 -2.62
C SER A 14 2.77 13.33 -2.56
N THR A 15 3.84 13.64 -1.82
CA THR A 15 4.46 14.97 -1.74
C THR A 15 5.94 14.84 -2.04
N CYS A 16 6.41 15.48 -3.11
CA CYS A 16 7.83 15.37 -3.50
C CYS A 16 8.64 16.49 -2.87
N SER A 17 9.67 16.15 -2.10
CA SER A 17 10.56 17.14 -1.45
C SER A 17 11.21 18.10 -2.45
N LEU A 18 11.60 17.61 -3.64
CA LEU A 18 12.20 18.43 -4.70
C LEU A 18 11.23 19.47 -5.27
N LEU A 19 9.94 19.14 -5.34
CA LEU A 19 8.92 20.03 -5.91
C LEU A 19 8.18 20.85 -4.84
N ARG A 20 8.34 20.51 -3.56
CA ARG A 20 7.67 21.13 -2.40
C ARG A 20 6.15 21.24 -2.56
N ARG A 21 5.55 20.27 -3.25
CA ARG A 21 4.11 20.22 -3.52
C ARG A 21 3.64 18.79 -3.71
N HIS A 22 2.31 18.63 -3.77
CA HIS A 22 1.69 17.37 -4.08
C HIS A 22 2.08 16.93 -5.49
N CYS A 23 2.37 15.64 -5.62
CA CYS A 23 2.70 14.99 -6.85
C CYS A 23 1.59 14.04 -7.27
N ARG A 24 1.50 13.76 -8.57
CA ARG A 24 0.57 12.79 -9.16
C ARG A 24 1.30 11.48 -9.45
N ILE A 25 1.98 10.94 -8.44
CA ILE A 25 2.62 9.61 -8.52
C ILE A 25 1.85 8.62 -7.65
N SER A 26 1.90 7.35 -8.02
CA SER A 26 1.31 6.28 -7.22
C SER A 26 1.99 6.19 -5.86
N ILE A 27 1.18 6.09 -4.80
CA ILE A 27 1.63 5.87 -3.43
C ILE A 27 1.84 4.37 -3.14
N PRO A 28 2.80 3.99 -2.29
CA PRO A 28 3.01 2.62 -1.89
C PRO A 28 1.93 2.16 -0.88
N ILE A 29 1.61 0.87 -0.90
CA ILE A 29 0.71 0.23 0.06
C ILE A 29 1.33 -1.07 0.57
N LEU A 30 1.21 -1.30 1.88
CA LEU A 30 1.59 -2.52 2.57
C LEU A 30 0.37 -3.06 3.31
N ILE A 31 0.14 -4.37 3.20
CA ILE A 31 -0.85 -5.11 3.99
C ILE A 31 -0.09 -6.19 4.76
N SER A 32 -0.22 -6.19 6.07
CA SER A 32 0.35 -7.18 6.99
C SER A 32 -0.76 -7.91 7.73
N GLY A 33 -0.60 -9.22 7.96
CA GLY A 33 -1.67 -10.10 8.46
C GLY A 33 -2.40 -10.88 7.35
N ALA A 34 -1.92 -10.80 6.11
CA ALA A 34 -2.42 -11.54 4.94
C ALA A 34 -1.30 -12.34 4.25
N ASP A 35 -1.61 -12.97 3.11
CA ASP A 35 -0.63 -13.78 2.35
C ASP A 35 0.58 -12.96 1.89
N LYS A 36 1.77 -13.47 2.16
CA LYS A 36 3.05 -12.84 1.80
C LYS A 36 3.33 -12.98 0.29
N ASN A 37 3.91 -11.94 -0.31
CA ASN A 37 4.45 -11.97 -1.67
C ASN A 37 5.99 -11.95 -1.68
N THR A 38 6.61 -11.89 -2.86
CA THR A 38 8.08 -11.94 -3.02
C THR A 38 8.80 -10.61 -2.72
N VAL A 39 8.06 -9.54 -2.37
CA VAL A 39 8.64 -8.23 -2.08
C VAL A 39 9.07 -8.14 -0.62
N GLU A 40 10.34 -7.82 -0.39
CA GLU A 40 10.93 -7.82 0.96
C GLU A 40 11.00 -6.44 1.63
N LYS A 41 10.94 -5.36 0.84
CA LYS A 41 11.13 -3.97 1.33
C LYS A 41 9.96 -3.08 0.93
N PHE A 42 9.52 -2.24 1.85
CA PHE A 42 8.49 -1.22 1.59
C PHE A 42 9.13 0.04 0.99
N SER A 43 8.91 0.28 -0.30
CA SER A 43 9.26 1.52 -1.00
C SER A 43 8.50 1.64 -2.32
N GLU A 44 8.45 2.83 -2.92
CA GLU A 44 7.77 3.10 -4.18
C GLU A 44 8.27 2.20 -5.32
N LYS A 45 9.56 1.89 -5.34
CA LYS A 45 10.18 1.00 -6.34
C LYS A 45 9.78 -0.46 -6.13
N ASN A 46 9.77 -0.92 -4.88
CA ASN A 46 9.49 -2.31 -4.56
C ASN A 46 8.00 -2.64 -4.64
N CYS A 47 7.11 -1.74 -4.20
CA CYS A 47 5.66 -1.91 -4.29
C CYS A 47 5.16 -2.06 -5.74
N ARG A 48 5.89 -1.53 -6.74
CA ARG A 48 5.57 -1.73 -8.18
C ARG A 48 5.64 -3.19 -8.62
N LYS A 49 6.40 -4.03 -7.91
CA LYS A 49 6.53 -5.47 -8.15
C LYS A 49 5.57 -6.29 -7.28
N GLY A 50 4.79 -5.63 -6.42
CA GLY A 50 3.88 -6.26 -5.48
C GLY A 50 2.66 -6.87 -6.19
N LYS A 51 2.06 -7.87 -5.53
CA LYS A 51 0.94 -8.66 -6.07
C LYS A 51 -0.37 -7.87 -6.21
N LEU A 52 -0.51 -6.74 -5.50
CA LEU A 52 -1.71 -5.88 -5.50
C LEU A 52 -1.88 -5.05 -6.79
N GLY A 53 -0.80 -4.86 -7.56
CA GLY A 53 -0.83 -4.01 -8.75
C GLY A 53 -1.14 -2.53 -8.42
N LYS A 54 -1.92 -1.88 -9.27
CA LYS A 54 -2.37 -0.48 -9.08
C LYS A 54 -3.85 -0.46 -8.72
N ILE A 55 -4.19 0.20 -7.62
CA ILE A 55 -5.56 0.32 -7.11
C ILE A 55 -5.97 1.79 -7.18
N LYS A 56 -7.19 2.08 -7.65
CA LYS A 56 -7.77 3.42 -7.51
C LYS A 56 -8.07 3.67 -6.04
N GLN A 57 -7.66 4.81 -5.50
CA GLN A 57 -7.80 5.12 -4.07
C GLN A 57 -9.24 5.00 -3.55
N ILE A 58 -10.24 5.35 -4.38
CA ILE A 58 -11.66 5.19 -4.03
C ILE A 58 -12.09 3.72 -3.80
N ASN A 59 -11.38 2.76 -4.43
CA ASN A 59 -11.64 1.33 -4.28
C ASN A 59 -10.81 0.70 -3.16
N LEU A 60 -9.93 1.47 -2.50
CA LEU A 60 -8.96 0.93 -1.54
C LEU A 60 -9.63 0.15 -0.42
N MET A 61 -10.67 0.73 0.21
CA MET A 61 -11.38 0.09 1.31
C MET A 61 -12.01 -1.24 0.88
N THR A 62 -12.66 -1.27 -0.28
CA THR A 62 -13.26 -2.49 -0.83
C THR A 62 -12.21 -3.56 -1.10
N GLU A 63 -11.02 -3.20 -1.58
CA GLU A 63 -9.95 -4.17 -1.84
C GLU A 63 -9.33 -4.71 -0.55
N ILE A 64 -9.05 -3.86 0.45
CA ILE A 64 -8.40 -4.33 1.70
C ILE A 64 -9.33 -5.19 2.56
N LEU A 65 -10.64 -4.93 2.53
CA LEU A 65 -11.61 -5.71 3.31
C LEU A 65 -11.72 -7.16 2.85
N LYS A 66 -11.29 -7.50 1.63
CA LYS A 66 -11.18 -8.90 1.16
C LYS A 66 -10.15 -9.72 1.96
N TYR A 67 -9.24 -9.05 2.67
CA TYR A 67 -8.22 -9.68 3.50
C TYR A 67 -8.57 -9.69 4.99
N ALA A 68 -9.63 -8.99 5.41
CA ALA A 68 -10.13 -9.06 6.77
C ALA A 68 -10.83 -10.41 6.96
N LYS A 69 -10.35 -11.21 7.92
CA LYS A 69 -10.95 -12.47 8.35
C LYS A 69 -11.63 -12.28 9.69
#